data_AF-K1RLL0-F1
#
_entry.id   AF-K1RLL0-F1
#
_cell.length_a   1.000
_cell.length_b   1.000
_cell.length_c   1.000
_cell.angle_alpha   90.00
_cell.angle_beta   90.00
_cell.angle_gamma   90.00
#
_symmetry.space_group_name_H-M   'P 1'
#
loop_
_entity.id
_entity.type
_entity.pdbx_description
1 polymer ?
#
loop_
_entity_poly.entity_id
_entity_poly.type
_entity_poly.pdbx_seq_one_letter_code
_entity_poly.pdbx_strand_id
1 'polypeptide(L)'
;MLSGIQAKIDKQNQAKQQLLWKQEIYRDIISDINNFQAKYFNLASDSCLRLESFYNSMKTSSSSSAAEVTVGNNALDGDFSMQIARLATASSVTSAKVGTGEISTSTSKSDSFEYNRNIDIKIGDRSVSVDLKGAVTADDICGRINSAIGLADFAKAEKENVTIYKDDDGNELTYTDGKYYDKDNNEYTGNVNTSTEERIKNITFESDSEFEISGSSAGLSILGFSGTIKSAAAKDDDGNEISGKYELESASV
;
A
#
# COMPACT_ATOMS: atom_id res chain seq x y z
N MET A 1 44.70 -31.22 50.66
CA MET A 1 43.38 -30.65 51.02
C MET A 1 42.60 -30.09 49.82
N LEU A 2 43.25 -29.82 48.66
CA LEU A 2 42.60 -29.23 47.47
C LEU A 2 41.96 -30.27 46.50
N SER A 3 42.51 -31.48 46.41
CA SER A 3 42.06 -32.53 45.47
C SER A 3 40.62 -33.02 45.73
N GLY A 4 40.21 -33.18 47.00
CA GLY A 4 38.84 -33.59 47.33
C GLY A 4 37.78 -32.51 47.03
N ILE A 5 38.18 -31.23 47.08
CA ILE A 5 37.31 -30.11 46.71
C ILE A 5 37.18 -30.03 45.19
N GLN A 6 38.29 -30.18 44.46
CA GLN A 6 38.28 -30.25 43.00
C GLN A 6 37.40 -31.40 42.48
N ALA A 7 37.51 -32.59 43.07
CA ALA A 7 36.66 -33.73 42.70
C ALA A 7 35.16 -33.46 42.93
N LYS A 8 34.80 -32.70 43.97
CA LYS A 8 33.41 -32.26 44.19
C LYS A 8 32.96 -31.24 43.13
N ILE A 9 33.83 -30.30 42.77
CA ILE A 9 33.58 -29.31 41.71
C ILE A 9 33.39 -30.02 40.36
N ASP A 10 34.26 -30.97 40.02
CA ASP A 10 34.18 -31.73 38.76
C ASP A 10 32.88 -32.53 38.68
N LYS A 11 32.45 -33.16 39.79
CA LYS A 11 31.17 -33.87 39.86
C LYS A 11 29.98 -32.92 39.62
N GLN A 12 30.01 -31.72 40.19
CA GLN A 12 28.97 -30.71 39.96
C GLN A 12 28.99 -30.18 38.52
N ASN A 13 30.18 -29.95 37.95
CA ASN A 13 30.32 -29.54 36.55
C ASN A 13 29.83 -30.62 35.57
N GLN A 14 30.10 -31.90 35.85
CA GLN A 14 29.55 -33.02 35.06
C GLN A 14 28.02 -33.07 35.16
N ALA A 15 27.45 -32.93 36.37
CA ALA A 15 26.01 -32.89 36.55
C ALA A 15 25.36 -31.70 35.83
N LYS A 16 26.01 -30.52 35.88
CA LYS A 16 25.61 -29.34 35.11
C LYS A 16 25.65 -29.60 33.61
N GLN A 17 26.72 -30.20 33.09
CA GLN A 17 26.85 -30.51 31.67
C GLN A 17 25.77 -31.50 31.20
N GLN A 18 25.50 -32.55 31.98
CA GLN A 18 24.43 -33.50 31.68
C GLN A 18 23.05 -32.83 31.68
N LEU A 19 22.82 -31.86 32.58
CA LEU A 19 21.58 -31.09 32.60
C LEU A 19 21.45 -30.21 31.35
N LEU A 20 22.54 -29.55 30.94
CA LEU A 20 22.57 -28.75 29.71
C LEU A 20 22.28 -29.60 28.47
N TRP A 21 22.93 -30.76 28.33
CA TRP A 21 22.63 -31.69 27.22
C TRP A 21 21.18 -32.16 27.22
N LYS A 22 20.59 -32.45 28.38
CA LYS A 22 19.16 -32.78 28.47
C LYS A 22 18.28 -31.62 28.01
N GLN A 23 18.63 -30.39 28.40
CA GLN A 23 17.90 -29.20 27.96
C GLN A 23 18.01 -28.97 26.46
N GLU A 24 19.21 -29.13 25.87
CA GLU A 24 19.44 -29.05 24.42
C GLU A 24 18.59 -30.09 23.69
N ILE A 25 18.67 -31.37 24.08
CA ILE A 25 17.85 -32.44 23.49
C ILE A 25 16.35 -32.12 23.56
N TYR A 26 15.87 -31.61 24.71
CA TYR A 26 14.45 -31.23 24.81
C TYR A 26 14.10 -30.05 23.89
N ARG A 27 14.96 -29.05 23.78
CA ARG A 27 14.73 -27.90 22.88
C ARG A 27 14.72 -28.33 21.42
N ASP A 28 15.61 -29.24 21.04
CA ASP A 28 15.68 -29.77 19.67
C ASP A 28 14.41 -30.54 19.33
N ILE A 29 13.97 -31.45 20.20
CA ILE A 29 12.72 -32.20 19.99
C ILE A 29 11.51 -31.27 19.91
N ILE A 30 11.43 -30.24 20.77
CA ILE A 30 10.35 -29.26 20.72
C ILE A 30 10.38 -28.49 19.39
N SER A 31 11.56 -28.10 18.93
CA SER A 31 11.75 -27.43 17.64
C SER A 31 11.26 -28.31 16.49
N ASP A 32 11.64 -29.59 16.46
CA ASP A 32 11.23 -30.54 15.44
C ASP A 32 9.71 -30.74 15.41
N ILE A 33 9.08 -30.86 16.58
CA ILE A 33 7.62 -30.97 16.69
C ILE A 33 6.93 -29.72 16.16
N ASN A 34 7.40 -28.53 16.55
CA ASN A 34 6.82 -27.27 16.10
C ASN A 34 6.98 -27.10 14.59
N ASN A 35 8.13 -27.45 14.03
CA ASN A 35 8.38 -27.39 12.58
C ASN A 35 7.49 -28.37 11.82
N PHE A 36 7.32 -29.59 12.34
CA PHE A 36 6.42 -30.58 11.75
C PHE A 36 4.96 -30.10 11.77
N GLN A 37 4.50 -29.58 12.91
CA GLN A 37 3.15 -29.03 13.06
C GLN A 37 2.93 -27.82 12.14
N ALA A 38 3.89 -26.89 12.07
CA ALA A 38 3.82 -25.72 11.21
C ALA A 38 3.80 -26.10 9.72
N LYS A 39 4.54 -27.13 9.30
CA LYS A 39 4.62 -27.56 7.91
C LYS A 39 3.39 -28.36 7.45
N TYR A 40 2.89 -29.27 8.28
CA TYR A 40 1.90 -30.25 7.82
C TYR A 40 0.50 -30.04 8.39
N PHE A 41 0.33 -29.20 9.42
CA PHE A 41 -0.96 -28.99 10.09
C PHE A 41 -1.40 -27.52 10.17
N ASN A 42 -0.55 -26.58 9.75
CA ASN A 42 -0.94 -25.19 9.57
C ASN A 42 -1.75 -25.04 8.27
N LEU A 43 -2.95 -24.46 8.36
CA LEU A 43 -3.82 -24.25 7.20
C LEU A 43 -3.23 -23.28 6.16
N ALA A 44 -2.31 -22.41 6.58
CA ALA A 44 -1.58 -21.50 5.69
C ALA A 44 -0.38 -22.17 4.98
N SER A 45 -0.09 -23.44 5.27
CA SER A 45 1.00 -24.16 4.59
C SER A 45 0.51 -24.89 3.35
N ASP A 46 1.24 -24.77 2.25
CA ASP A 46 1.01 -25.53 1.02
C ASP A 46 1.13 -27.05 1.22
N SER A 47 1.86 -27.48 2.25
CA SER A 47 2.03 -28.90 2.60
C SER A 47 1.04 -29.39 3.66
N CYS A 48 -0.02 -28.63 3.93
CA CYS A 48 -0.98 -28.98 4.95
C CYS A 48 -1.76 -30.25 4.59
N LEU A 49 -1.54 -31.32 5.35
CA LEU A 49 -2.20 -32.62 5.18
C LEU A 49 -3.70 -32.57 5.46
N ARG A 50 -4.21 -31.46 6.00
CA ARG A 50 -5.64 -31.23 6.24
C ARG A 50 -6.35 -30.59 5.05
N LEU A 51 -5.61 -30.01 4.10
CA LEU A 51 -6.18 -29.39 2.92
C LEU A 51 -6.45 -30.45 1.85
N GLU A 52 -7.64 -30.41 1.27
CA GLU A 52 -7.99 -31.24 0.10
C GLU A 52 -7.03 -30.98 -1.07
N SER A 53 -6.58 -29.73 -1.21
CA SER A 53 -5.68 -29.30 -2.26
C SER A 53 -4.33 -30.02 -2.27
N PHE A 54 -3.88 -30.52 -1.11
CA PHE A 54 -2.67 -31.31 -0.98
C PHE A 54 -2.78 -32.65 -1.71
N TYR A 55 -3.96 -33.28 -1.68
CA TYR A 55 -4.20 -34.59 -2.30
C TYR A 55 -4.78 -34.49 -3.72
N ASN A 56 -5.48 -33.40 -4.01
CA ASN A 56 -6.12 -33.17 -5.30
C ASN A 56 -5.43 -31.99 -6.02
N SER A 57 -4.13 -32.14 -6.27
CA SER A 57 -3.35 -31.14 -7.01
C SER A 57 -3.41 -31.41 -8.52
N MET A 58 -3.84 -30.40 -9.27
CA MET A 58 -3.90 -30.46 -10.72
C MET A 58 -2.71 -29.70 -11.31
N LYS A 59 -2.16 -30.22 -12.40
CA LYS A 59 -1.09 -29.56 -13.16
C LYS A 59 -1.55 -29.35 -14.58
N THR A 60 -1.22 -28.20 -15.13
CA THR A 60 -1.44 -27.88 -16.54
C THR A 60 -0.14 -27.93 -17.32
N SER A 61 -0.26 -28.27 -18.59
CA SER A 61 0.79 -28.04 -19.57
C SER A 61 0.15 -27.46 -20.82
N SER A 62 0.82 -26.49 -21.44
CA SER A 62 0.34 -25.84 -22.65
C SER A 62 1.32 -26.08 -23.78
N SER A 63 0.80 -26.31 -24.98
CA SER A 63 1.59 -26.39 -26.21
C SER A 63 1.94 -25.00 -26.77
N SER A 64 1.49 -23.91 -26.14
CA SER A 64 1.71 -22.53 -26.59
C SER A 64 1.92 -21.57 -25.42
N SER A 65 2.78 -20.57 -25.63
CA SER A 65 2.98 -19.45 -24.69
C SER A 65 1.97 -18.32 -24.86
N ALA A 66 0.96 -18.46 -25.73
CA ALA A 66 -0.01 -17.41 -26.01
C ALA A 66 -1.03 -17.22 -24.87
N ALA A 67 -1.20 -18.19 -23.98
CA ALA A 67 -1.98 -18.10 -22.76
C ALA A 67 -1.40 -18.99 -21.68
N GLU A 68 -1.55 -18.54 -20.43
CA GLU A 68 -1.26 -19.34 -19.24
C GLU A 68 -2.58 -19.83 -18.63
N VAL A 69 -2.60 -21.08 -18.19
CA VAL A 69 -3.79 -21.70 -17.59
C VAL A 69 -3.43 -22.16 -16.19
N THR A 70 -4.08 -21.57 -15.20
CA THR A 70 -4.05 -22.04 -13.81
C THR A 70 -5.29 -22.88 -13.53
N VAL A 71 -5.13 -23.88 -12.66
CA VAL A 71 -6.21 -24.83 -12.32
C VAL A 71 -6.42 -24.86 -10.83
N GLY A 72 -7.69 -24.85 -10.43
CA GLY A 72 -8.08 -25.17 -9.07
C GLY A 72 -8.08 -26.68 -8.83
N ASN A 73 -8.22 -27.07 -7.58
CA ASN A 73 -8.18 -28.48 -7.16
C ASN A 73 -9.33 -29.33 -7.74
N ASN A 74 -10.44 -28.70 -8.12
CA ASN A 74 -11.62 -29.40 -8.67
C ASN A 74 -11.71 -29.34 -10.20
N ALA A 75 -10.60 -29.04 -10.89
CA ALA A 75 -10.59 -29.03 -12.35
C ALA A 75 -10.84 -30.45 -12.91
N LEU A 76 -11.45 -30.53 -14.08
CA LEU A 76 -11.64 -31.79 -14.78
C LEU A 76 -10.32 -32.21 -15.45
N ASP A 77 -9.92 -33.46 -15.26
CA ASP A 77 -8.77 -34.04 -15.95
C ASP A 77 -9.06 -34.30 -17.44
N GLY A 78 -8.12 -33.97 -18.31
CA GLY A 78 -8.22 -34.20 -19.75
C GLY A 78 -7.54 -33.14 -20.63
N ASP A 79 -7.53 -33.42 -21.93
CA ASP A 79 -6.98 -32.53 -22.95
C ASP A 79 -8.04 -31.53 -23.44
N PHE A 80 -7.70 -30.24 -23.42
CA PHE A 80 -8.56 -29.16 -23.90
C PHE A 80 -7.92 -28.45 -25.09
N SER A 81 -8.71 -28.16 -26.13
CA SER A 81 -8.28 -27.38 -27.27
C SER A 81 -8.88 -25.97 -27.20
N MET A 82 -8.02 -24.94 -27.30
CA MET A 82 -8.41 -23.53 -27.27
C MET A 82 -7.80 -22.80 -28.45
N GLN A 83 -8.58 -21.90 -29.05
CA GLN A 83 -8.09 -20.94 -30.04
C GLN A 83 -8.33 -19.51 -29.54
N ILE A 84 -7.26 -18.71 -29.51
CA ILE A 84 -7.33 -17.29 -29.15
C ILE A 84 -7.56 -16.49 -30.42
N ALA A 85 -8.80 -16.02 -30.61
CA ALA A 85 -9.15 -15.24 -31.80
C ALA A 85 -8.80 -13.75 -31.67
N ARG A 86 -8.93 -13.18 -30.47
CA ARG A 86 -8.67 -11.76 -30.18
C ARG A 86 -8.45 -11.54 -28.69
N LEU A 87 -7.56 -10.62 -28.33
CA LEU A 87 -7.35 -10.19 -26.94
C LEU A 87 -8.42 -9.19 -26.52
N ALA A 88 -8.79 -9.23 -25.24
CA ALA A 88 -9.58 -8.15 -24.65
C ALA A 88 -8.75 -6.87 -24.64
N THR A 89 -9.36 -5.75 -25.03
CA THR A 89 -8.74 -4.43 -25.00
C THR A 89 -9.61 -3.50 -24.17
N ALA A 90 -9.00 -2.65 -23.35
CA ALA A 90 -9.72 -1.60 -22.66
C ALA A 90 -10.28 -0.58 -23.66
N SER A 91 -11.50 -0.11 -23.43
CA SER A 91 -12.06 1.02 -24.18
C SER A 91 -11.49 2.31 -23.61
N SER A 92 -10.92 3.16 -24.47
CA SER A 92 -10.45 4.49 -24.08
C SER A 92 -11.08 5.56 -24.95
N VAL A 93 -11.32 6.73 -24.35
CA VAL A 93 -11.77 7.93 -25.05
C VAL A 93 -10.79 9.03 -24.70
N THR A 94 -10.12 9.57 -25.70
CA THR A 94 -9.20 10.71 -25.54
C THR A 94 -9.85 11.93 -26.16
N SER A 95 -9.84 13.06 -25.45
CA SER A 95 -10.31 14.32 -26.03
C SER A 95 -9.44 14.69 -27.24
N ALA A 96 -10.07 14.98 -28.38
CA ALA A 96 -9.38 15.37 -29.62
C ALA A 96 -8.65 16.71 -29.52
N LYS A 97 -8.94 17.51 -28.49
CA LYS A 97 -8.27 18.77 -28.20
C LYS A 97 -8.22 18.94 -26.68
N VAL A 98 -7.03 18.98 -26.09
CA VAL A 98 -6.85 19.73 -24.85
C VAL A 98 -7.02 21.18 -25.28
N GLY A 99 -8.01 21.89 -24.75
CA GLY A 99 -8.11 23.33 -25.02
C GLY A 99 -6.73 23.95 -24.77
N THR A 100 -6.13 24.55 -25.78
CA THR A 100 -4.88 25.32 -25.66
C THR A 100 -5.14 26.74 -25.16
N GLY A 101 -6.40 27.06 -24.85
CA GLY A 101 -6.65 28.10 -23.86
C GLY A 101 -6.30 27.49 -22.52
N GLU A 102 -5.81 28.30 -21.58
CA GLU A 102 -5.99 27.97 -20.16
C GLU A 102 -7.34 27.27 -20.00
N ILE A 103 -7.44 26.23 -19.16
CA ILE A 103 -8.74 25.93 -18.55
C ILE A 103 -8.99 27.10 -17.58
N SER A 104 -9.17 28.28 -18.15
CA SER A 104 -9.82 29.39 -17.52
C SER A 104 -11.28 28.97 -17.59
N THR A 105 -11.76 28.32 -16.53
CA THR A 105 -13.08 28.74 -16.08
C THR A 105 -12.94 30.23 -15.92
N SER A 106 -13.39 31.00 -16.91
CA SER A 106 -13.33 32.45 -16.82
C SER A 106 -14.01 32.79 -15.51
N THR A 107 -13.21 33.10 -14.50
CA THR A 107 -13.66 33.64 -13.21
C THR A 107 -14.31 35.01 -13.42
N SER A 108 -14.41 35.48 -14.67
CA SER A 108 -15.18 36.63 -15.13
C SER A 108 -16.68 36.36 -15.37
N LYS A 109 -17.22 35.19 -15.03
CA LYS A 109 -18.66 35.02 -14.77
C LYS A 109 -18.86 34.31 -13.44
N SER A 110 -18.63 35.07 -12.37
CA SER A 110 -19.29 34.86 -11.09
C SER A 110 -20.74 34.39 -11.28
N ASP A 111 -21.08 33.21 -10.76
CA ASP A 111 -22.41 32.87 -10.22
C ASP A 111 -23.65 33.40 -10.93
N SER A 112 -23.86 33.11 -12.22
CA SER A 112 -25.13 33.55 -12.84
C SER A 112 -25.82 32.56 -13.77
N PHE A 113 -25.33 31.33 -13.91
CA PHE A 113 -26.17 30.28 -14.47
C PHE A 113 -25.92 28.94 -13.79
N GLU A 114 -26.99 28.42 -13.18
CA GLU A 114 -27.18 27.03 -12.75
C GLU A 114 -27.15 26.06 -13.94
N TYR A 115 -26.10 26.10 -14.77
CA TYR A 115 -25.93 25.04 -15.76
C TYR A 115 -25.49 23.78 -15.00
N ASN A 116 -26.40 22.83 -14.92
CA ASN A 116 -26.09 21.46 -14.56
C ASN A 116 -24.93 20.98 -15.45
N ARG A 117 -23.80 20.62 -14.82
CA ARG A 117 -22.60 20.09 -15.49
C ARG A 117 -22.43 18.61 -15.16
N ASN A 118 -23.49 17.83 -15.30
CA ASN A 118 -23.42 16.39 -15.16
C ASN A 118 -22.84 15.74 -16.41
N ILE A 119 -21.95 14.78 -16.20
CA ILE A 119 -21.52 13.82 -17.20
C ILE A 119 -22.11 12.46 -16.85
N ASP A 120 -22.86 11.87 -17.77
CA ASP A 120 -23.33 10.50 -17.65
C ASP A 120 -22.37 9.53 -18.34
N ILE A 121 -21.78 8.65 -17.55
CA ILE A 121 -20.84 7.62 -17.99
C ILE A 121 -21.52 6.27 -17.90
N LYS A 122 -21.57 5.54 -19.02
CA LYS A 122 -22.10 4.17 -19.07
C LYS A 122 -20.98 3.17 -19.35
N ILE A 123 -20.77 2.23 -18.44
CA ILE A 123 -19.79 1.15 -18.54
C ILE A 123 -20.55 -0.18 -18.47
N GLY A 124 -20.75 -0.82 -19.63
CA GLY A 124 -21.62 -1.99 -19.73
C GLY A 124 -23.05 -1.65 -19.29
N ASP A 125 -23.54 -2.34 -18.26
CA ASP A 125 -24.86 -2.10 -17.66
C ASP A 125 -24.86 -1.06 -16.54
N ARG A 126 -23.67 -0.65 -16.08
CA ARG A 126 -23.52 0.36 -15.02
C ARG A 126 -23.59 1.76 -15.62
N SER A 127 -24.43 2.63 -15.04
CA SER A 127 -24.50 4.05 -15.38
C SER A 127 -24.17 4.89 -14.16
N VAL A 128 -23.32 5.90 -14.34
CA VAL A 128 -22.84 6.80 -13.29
C VAL A 128 -23.03 8.23 -13.79
N SER A 129 -23.63 9.09 -12.99
CA SER A 129 -23.72 10.53 -13.28
C SER A 129 -22.74 11.28 -12.38
N VAL A 130 -21.89 12.11 -12.97
CA VAL A 130 -20.83 12.84 -12.27
C VAL A 130 -21.11 14.34 -12.37
N ASP A 131 -21.34 15.00 -11.23
CA ASP A 131 -21.51 16.45 -11.20
C ASP A 131 -20.14 17.15 -11.21
N LEU A 132 -19.88 17.95 -12.25
CA LEU A 132 -18.66 18.74 -12.42
C LEU A 132 -18.82 20.22 -12.03
N LYS A 133 -19.88 20.59 -11.31
CA LYS A 133 -20.10 21.95 -10.82
C LYS A 133 -18.97 22.36 -9.86
N GLY A 134 -18.29 23.46 -10.20
CA GLY A 134 -17.16 23.97 -9.42
C GLY A 134 -15.82 23.28 -9.68
N ALA A 135 -15.76 22.28 -10.58
CA ALA A 135 -14.48 21.77 -11.08
C ALA A 135 -13.85 22.82 -12.01
N VAL A 136 -12.62 23.23 -11.72
CA VAL A 136 -11.92 24.30 -12.44
C VAL A 136 -10.67 23.80 -13.16
N THR A 137 -10.02 22.76 -12.64
CA THR A 137 -8.84 22.12 -13.25
C THR A 137 -9.17 20.77 -13.90
N ALA A 138 -8.25 20.27 -14.74
CA ALA A 138 -8.35 18.91 -15.27
C ALA A 138 -8.31 17.87 -14.14
N ASP A 139 -7.54 18.12 -13.08
CA ASP A 139 -7.44 17.24 -11.92
C ASP A 139 -8.75 17.17 -11.13
N ASP A 140 -9.46 18.28 -10.95
CA ASP A 140 -10.77 18.29 -10.30
C ASP A 140 -11.78 17.42 -11.06
N ILE A 141 -11.73 17.46 -12.38
CA ILE A 141 -12.61 16.69 -13.25
C ILE A 141 -12.26 15.20 -13.17
N CYS A 142 -10.97 14.87 -13.32
CA CYS A 142 -10.48 13.50 -13.22
C CYS A 142 -10.82 12.88 -11.86
N GLY A 143 -10.63 13.64 -10.77
CA GLY A 143 -10.93 13.18 -9.43
C GLY A 143 -12.39 12.85 -9.22
N ARG A 144 -13.29 13.77 -9.61
CA ARG A 144 -14.75 13.54 -9.52
C ARG A 144 -15.18 12.32 -10.34
N ILE A 145 -14.64 12.14 -11.53
CA ILE A 145 -14.92 10.97 -12.37
C ILE A 145 -14.42 9.70 -11.69
N ASN A 146 -13.17 9.66 -11.25
CA ASN A 146 -12.56 8.50 -10.61
C ASN A 146 -13.33 8.08 -9.34
N SER A 147 -13.69 9.04 -8.49
CA SER A 147 -14.51 8.78 -7.31
C SER A 147 -15.88 8.21 -7.68
N ALA A 148 -16.57 8.81 -8.67
CA ALA A 148 -17.92 8.39 -9.04
C ALA A 148 -17.97 6.98 -9.69
N ILE A 149 -16.92 6.57 -10.40
CA ILE A 149 -16.84 5.22 -10.99
C ILE A 149 -16.37 4.13 -10.01
N GLY A 150 -16.18 4.48 -8.74
CA GLY A 150 -15.83 3.53 -7.67
C GLY A 150 -14.34 3.23 -7.56
N LEU A 151 -13.46 4.03 -8.17
CA LEU A 151 -12.02 3.93 -7.88
C LEU A 151 -11.70 4.42 -6.46
N ALA A 152 -12.58 5.19 -5.80
CA ALA A 152 -12.42 5.58 -4.40
C ALA A 152 -12.46 4.39 -3.42
N ASP A 153 -13.05 3.25 -3.81
CA ASP A 153 -13.06 2.05 -2.98
C ASP A 153 -11.74 1.27 -3.08
N PHE A 154 -10.91 1.56 -4.09
CA PHE A 154 -9.63 0.89 -4.32
C PHE A 154 -8.55 1.32 -3.32
N ALA A 155 -8.56 2.59 -2.90
CA ALA A 155 -7.59 3.13 -1.97
C ALA A 155 -8.27 4.07 -0.96
N LYS A 156 -8.00 3.85 0.32
CA LYS A 156 -8.59 4.59 1.44
C LYS A 156 -7.49 5.30 2.21
N ALA A 157 -7.57 6.63 2.32
CA ALA A 157 -6.70 7.39 3.20
C ALA A 157 -7.32 7.49 4.60
N GLU A 158 -6.57 7.08 5.62
CA GLU A 158 -6.80 7.46 7.00
C GLU A 158 -6.20 8.86 7.20
N LYS A 159 -7.00 9.77 7.75
CA LYS A 159 -6.60 11.15 8.01
C LYS A 159 -6.47 11.41 9.51
N GLU A 160 -5.61 12.34 9.88
CA GLU A 160 -5.46 12.81 11.25
C GLU A 160 -5.32 14.33 11.31
N ASN A 161 -5.78 14.92 12.41
CA ASN A 161 -5.57 16.34 12.67
C ASN A 161 -4.19 16.52 13.33
N VAL A 162 -3.30 17.23 12.64
CA VAL A 162 -1.95 17.52 13.10
C VAL A 162 -1.87 18.99 13.47
N THR A 163 -1.23 19.29 14.61
CA THR A 163 -0.85 20.66 14.95
C THR A 163 0.36 21.04 14.12
N ILE A 164 0.22 22.08 13.30
CA ILE A 164 1.28 22.59 12.45
C ILE A 164 1.77 23.92 13.02
N TYR A 165 3.09 24.02 13.12
CA TYR A 165 3.81 25.22 13.51
C TYR A 165 4.42 25.82 12.25
N LYS A 166 4.20 27.11 12.01
CA LYS A 166 4.76 27.83 10.85
C LYS A 166 5.49 29.09 11.30
N ASP A 167 6.53 29.44 10.57
CA ASP A 167 7.17 30.75 10.71
C ASP A 167 6.29 31.87 10.10
N ASP A 168 6.78 33.12 10.15
CA ASP A 168 6.09 34.28 9.57
C ASP A 168 6.02 34.24 8.02
N ASP A 169 6.88 33.44 7.38
CA ASP A 169 6.92 33.25 5.92
C ASP A 169 6.03 32.07 5.46
N GLY A 170 5.44 31.32 6.41
CA GLY A 170 4.54 30.20 6.16
C GLY A 170 5.24 28.84 6.02
N ASN A 171 6.54 28.74 6.30
CA ASN A 171 7.26 27.47 6.28
C ASN A 171 6.96 26.65 7.54
N GLU A 172 6.77 25.34 7.38
CA GLU A 172 6.55 24.42 8.51
C GLU A 172 7.82 24.30 9.39
N LEU A 173 7.61 24.31 10.70
CA LEU A 173 8.61 24.13 11.75
C LEU A 173 8.37 22.80 12.47
N THR A 174 9.47 22.16 12.87
CA THR A 174 9.43 20.96 13.71
C THR A 174 9.47 21.35 15.18
N TYR A 175 8.55 20.83 16.00
CA TYR A 175 8.56 21.06 17.45
C TYR A 175 9.06 19.82 18.20
N THR A 176 10.21 19.96 18.86
CA THR A 176 10.87 18.88 19.63
C THR A 176 11.49 19.47 20.88
N ASP A 177 11.36 18.77 22.01
CA ASP A 177 11.97 19.15 23.30
C ASP A 177 11.72 20.61 23.74
N GLY A 178 10.52 21.13 23.44
CA GLY A 178 10.14 22.49 23.83
C GLY A 178 10.67 23.59 22.91
N LYS A 179 11.28 23.23 21.78
CA LYS A 179 11.89 24.16 20.82
C LYS A 179 11.37 23.92 19.41
N TYR A 180 11.52 24.94 18.57
CA TYR A 180 11.15 24.90 17.16
C TYR A 180 12.40 24.83 16.29
N TYR A 181 12.32 24.08 15.20
CA TYR A 181 13.42 23.88 14.26
C TYR A 181 12.95 24.09 12.83
N ASP A 182 13.78 24.75 12.03
CA ASP A 182 13.54 24.90 10.59
C ASP A 182 13.85 23.60 9.81
N LYS A 183 13.60 23.61 8.51
CA LYS A 183 13.86 22.48 7.60
C LYS A 183 15.33 22.03 7.56
N ASP A 184 16.26 22.90 7.93
CA ASP A 184 17.69 22.63 7.97
C ASP A 184 18.15 22.23 9.38
N ASN A 185 17.18 21.99 10.29
CA ASN A 185 17.36 21.58 11.67
C ASN A 185 18.07 22.64 12.56
N ASN A 186 17.98 23.92 12.19
CA ASN A 186 18.45 25.01 13.04
C ASN A 186 17.33 25.45 13.99
N GLU A 187 17.70 25.83 15.23
CA GLU A 187 16.75 26.33 16.22
C GLU A 187 16.12 27.64 15.73
N TYR A 188 14.80 27.61 15.55
CA TYR A 188 13.99 28.77 15.19
C TYR A 188 13.55 29.50 16.46
N THR A 189 13.81 30.80 16.50
CA THR A 189 13.54 31.67 17.67
C THR A 189 12.59 32.84 17.34
N GLY A 190 12.06 32.88 16.12
CA GLY A 190 11.10 33.89 15.69
C GLY A 190 9.66 33.60 16.13
N ASN A 191 8.69 34.33 15.56
CA ASN A 191 7.28 34.10 15.86
C ASN A 191 6.80 32.79 15.25
N VAL A 192 6.00 32.05 16.02
CA VAL A 192 5.43 30.78 15.58
C VAL A 192 3.92 30.90 15.50
N ASN A 193 3.40 30.69 14.30
CA ASN A 193 1.98 30.59 14.02
C ASN A 193 1.54 29.13 14.17
N THR A 194 0.55 28.86 15.02
CA THR A 194 0.05 27.49 15.26
C THR A 194 -1.33 27.32 14.63
N SER A 195 -1.52 26.22 13.92
CA SER A 195 -2.80 25.84 13.31
C SER A 195 -3.02 24.34 13.42
N THR A 196 -4.24 23.90 13.15
CA THR A 196 -4.56 22.47 13.03
C THR A 196 -4.93 22.19 11.58
N GLU A 197 -4.25 21.24 10.97
CA GLU A 197 -4.48 20.82 9.59
C GLU A 197 -4.72 19.32 9.52
N GLU A 198 -5.63 18.89 8.63
CA GLU A 198 -5.90 17.48 8.38
C GLU A 198 -4.82 16.93 7.43
N ARG A 199 -4.00 15.97 7.90
CA ARG A 199 -2.97 15.28 7.09
C ARG A 199 -3.31 13.82 6.89
N ILE A 200 -2.70 13.20 5.88
CA ILE A 200 -2.80 11.75 5.66
C ILE A 200 -1.89 11.05 6.65
N LYS A 201 -2.49 10.14 7.43
CA LYS A 201 -1.78 9.27 8.36
C LYS A 201 -1.38 7.95 7.70
N ASN A 202 -2.28 7.38 6.91
CA ASN A 202 -2.04 6.09 6.25
C ASN A 202 -2.88 5.96 4.96
N ILE A 203 -2.43 5.15 4.01
CA ILE A 203 -3.18 4.78 2.82
C ILE A 203 -3.29 3.25 2.78
N THR A 204 -4.51 2.73 2.67
CA THR A 204 -4.79 1.30 2.53
C THR A 204 -5.35 1.01 1.15
N PHE A 205 -4.79 0.02 0.47
CA PHE A 205 -5.27 -0.44 -0.83
C PHE A 205 -6.09 -1.72 -0.67
N GLU A 206 -7.24 -1.80 -1.34
CA GLU A 206 -8.06 -3.00 -1.37
C GLU A 206 -7.65 -3.83 -2.61
N SER A 207 -6.72 -4.78 -2.39
CA SER A 207 -6.20 -5.86 -3.30
C SER A 207 -4.74 -5.73 -3.78
N ASP A 208 -4.15 -6.88 -4.13
CA ASP A 208 -2.80 -7.10 -4.71
C ASP A 208 -2.65 -6.54 -6.15
N SER A 209 -3.47 -5.57 -6.54
CA SER A 209 -3.37 -4.94 -7.86
C SER A 209 -2.21 -3.96 -7.87
N GLU A 210 -1.23 -4.14 -8.76
CA GLU A 210 -0.19 -3.13 -9.01
C GLU A 210 -0.85 -1.81 -9.45
N PHE A 211 -0.83 -0.81 -8.57
CA PHE A 211 -1.35 0.52 -8.86
C PHE A 211 -0.22 1.53 -8.89
N GLU A 212 0.04 2.07 -10.08
CA GLU A 212 0.95 3.17 -10.27
C GLU A 212 0.19 4.48 -10.02
N ILE A 213 0.37 5.08 -8.83
CA ILE A 213 0.00 6.49 -8.63
C ILE A 213 0.99 7.30 -9.47
N SER A 214 0.66 7.52 -10.74
CA SER A 214 1.34 8.58 -11.50
C SER A 214 1.12 9.86 -10.69
N GLY A 215 2.19 10.51 -10.23
CA GLY A 215 2.18 11.66 -9.30
C GLY A 215 1.40 12.91 -9.75
N SER A 216 0.51 12.79 -10.75
CA SER A 216 -0.56 13.73 -11.01
C SER A 216 -1.57 13.80 -9.85
N SER A 217 -1.99 15.01 -9.53
CA SER A 217 -3.04 15.35 -8.55
C SER A 217 -4.35 14.56 -8.74
N ALA A 218 -4.66 14.17 -9.98
CA ALA A 218 -5.80 13.34 -10.32
C ALA A 218 -5.79 11.94 -9.66
N GLY A 219 -4.63 11.31 -9.48
CA GLY A 219 -4.53 10.00 -8.79
C GLY A 219 -4.77 10.12 -7.28
N LEU A 220 -4.33 11.24 -6.70
CA LEU A 220 -4.43 11.55 -5.28
C LEU A 220 -5.83 12.01 -4.86
N SER A 221 -6.59 12.62 -5.77
CA SER A 221 -7.97 13.02 -5.53
C SER A 221 -8.92 11.84 -5.23
N ILE A 222 -8.55 10.61 -5.65
CA ILE A 222 -9.24 9.36 -5.29
C ILE A 222 -9.27 9.18 -3.76
N LEU A 223 -8.24 9.68 -3.07
CA LEU A 223 -8.09 9.66 -1.62
C LEU A 223 -8.76 10.86 -0.92
N GLY A 224 -9.48 11.70 -1.67
CA GLY A 224 -10.18 12.88 -1.14
C GLY A 224 -9.24 14.02 -0.72
N PHE A 225 -8.14 14.21 -1.45
CA PHE A 225 -7.16 15.28 -1.25
C PHE A 225 -7.05 16.18 -2.49
N SER A 226 -6.97 17.49 -2.28
CA SER A 226 -6.58 18.49 -3.29
C SER A 226 -5.17 18.98 -2.96
N GLY A 227 -4.19 18.73 -3.83
CA GLY A 227 -2.81 19.18 -3.60
C GLY A 227 -1.76 18.22 -4.18
N THR A 228 -0.50 18.36 -3.77
CA THR A 228 0.62 17.53 -4.24
C THR A 228 1.22 16.73 -3.08
N ILE A 229 1.52 15.45 -3.33
CA ILE A 229 2.26 14.60 -2.39
C ILE A 229 3.61 14.28 -2.98
N LYS A 230 4.68 14.53 -2.22
CA LYS A 230 6.01 13.99 -2.50
C LYS A 230 6.21 12.75 -1.65
N SER A 231 6.67 11.69 -2.29
CA SER A 231 7.10 10.46 -1.64
C SER A 231 8.49 10.11 -2.12
N ALA A 232 9.27 9.48 -1.26
CA ALA A 232 10.57 8.91 -1.58
C ALA A 232 10.52 7.39 -1.39
N ALA A 233 11.46 6.67 -2.01
CA ALA A 233 11.64 5.26 -1.73
C ALA A 233 11.90 5.08 -0.23
N ALA A 234 11.15 4.18 0.41
CA ALA A 234 11.38 3.82 1.80
C ALA A 234 12.79 3.24 1.94
N LYS A 235 13.48 3.57 3.02
CA LYS A 235 14.84 3.10 3.27
C LYS A 235 14.88 2.15 4.46
N ASP A 236 15.71 1.12 4.39
CA ASP A 236 16.02 0.30 5.57
C ASP A 236 16.87 1.09 6.58
N ASP A 237 17.10 0.50 7.75
CA ASP A 237 17.92 1.10 8.82
C ASP A 237 19.36 1.41 8.35
N ASP A 238 19.80 0.80 7.24
CA ASP A 238 21.11 0.99 6.60
C ASP A 238 21.09 2.02 5.46
N GLY A 239 19.91 2.62 5.16
CA GLY A 239 19.74 3.65 4.14
C GLY A 239 19.53 3.15 2.71
N ASN A 240 19.37 1.85 2.50
CA ASN A 240 19.11 1.26 1.17
C ASN A 240 17.64 1.32 0.82
N GLU A 241 17.32 1.59 -0.45
CA GLU A 241 15.94 1.60 -0.94
C GLU A 241 15.29 0.22 -0.84
N ILE A 242 14.10 0.18 -0.24
CA ILE A 242 13.26 -1.01 -0.16
C ILE A 242 12.35 -1.02 -1.38
N SER A 243 12.62 -1.94 -2.31
CA SER A 243 11.84 -2.08 -3.55
C SER A 243 10.34 -2.21 -3.27
N GLY A 244 9.53 -1.40 -3.97
CA GLY A 244 8.07 -1.40 -3.85
C GLY A 244 7.51 -0.74 -2.59
N LYS A 245 8.35 -0.14 -1.73
CA LYS A 245 7.90 0.64 -0.57
C LYS A 245 8.27 2.11 -0.73
N TYR A 246 7.32 2.97 -0.37
CA TYR A 246 7.45 4.42 -0.44
C TYR A 246 7.03 5.04 0.88
N GLU A 247 7.73 6.09 1.30
CA GLU A 247 7.41 6.89 2.48
C GLU A 247 6.99 8.30 2.06
N LEU A 248 6.04 8.86 2.80
CA LEU A 248 5.54 10.22 2.58
C LEU A 248 6.63 11.22 3.00
N GLU A 249 7.15 12.01 2.05
CA GLU A 249 8.09 13.09 2.36
C GLU A 249 7.35 14.37 2.76
N SER A 250 6.31 14.73 2.00
CA SER A 250 5.51 15.93 2.28
C SER A 250 4.18 15.88 1.55
N ALA A 251 3.17 16.51 2.12
CA ALA A 251 1.90 16.80 1.48
C ALA A 251 1.64 18.30 1.57
N SER A 252 1.43 18.95 0.42
CA SER A 252 0.96 20.34 0.35
C SER A 252 -0.48 20.32 -0.15
N VAL A 253 -1.37 20.95 0.62
CA VAL A 253 -2.69 21.39 0.15
C VAL A 253 -2.51 22.58 -0.78
#